data_AF-A0A970S9P5-F1
#
_entry.id   AF-A0A970S9P5-F1
#
_cell.length_a   1.000
_cell.length_b   1.000
_cell.length_c   1.000
_cell.angle_alpha   90.00
_cell.angle_beta   90.00
_cell.angle_gamma   90.00
#
_symmetry.space_group_name_H-M   'P 1'
#
loop_
_entity.id
_entity.type
_entity.pdbx_description
1 polymer ?
#
loop_
_entity_poly.entity_id
_entity_poly.type
_entity_poly.pdbx_seq_one_letter_code
_entity_poly.pdbx_strand_id
1 'polypeptide(L)'
;MIATGLIFFSALAMSLLLTPGMIRLGARIGAVDRPDKRKVHTGTISRLGGAAIFLSFHLALLLGFLFISWEGALDLPGRQLLFAAAGGALIFGIGLIDDIRRLN
;
A
#
# COMPACT_ATOMS: atom_id res chain seq x y z
N MET A 1 1.19 -21.59 8.68
CA MET A 1 -0.16 -21.05 9.02
C MET A 1 -0.12 -19.92 10.04
N ILE A 2 0.50 -20.09 11.22
CA ILE A 2 0.54 -19.05 12.27
C ILE A 2 1.30 -17.79 11.79
N ALA A 3 2.48 -17.97 11.18
CA ALA A 3 3.29 -16.88 10.63
C ALA A 3 2.51 -16.00 9.63
N THR A 4 1.83 -16.64 8.67
CA THR A 4 1.01 -15.96 7.66
C THR A 4 -0.15 -15.18 8.29
N GLY A 5 -0.78 -15.74 9.33
CA GLY A 5 -1.80 -15.03 10.11
C GLY A 5 -1.26 -13.76 10.78
N LEU A 6 -0.08 -13.82 11.39
CA LEU A 6 0.57 -12.65 12.00
C LEU A 6 0.91 -11.57 10.98
N ILE A 7 1.42 -11.97 9.80
CA ILE A 7 1.70 -11.03 8.70
C ILE A 7 0.40 -10.38 8.21
N PHE A 8 -0.68 -11.16 8.07
CA PHE A 8 -1.98 -10.63 7.68
C PHE A 8 -2.53 -9.61 8.69
N PHE A 9 -2.58 -9.96 9.97
CA PHE A 9 -3.13 -9.07 11.00
C PHE A 9 -2.27 -7.82 11.23
N SER A 10 -0.94 -7.93 11.10
CA SER A 10 -0.07 -6.76 11.15
C SER A 10 -0.28 -5.84 9.95
N ALA A 11 -0.40 -6.37 8.72
CA ALA A 11 -0.74 -5.57 7.54
C ALA A 11 -2.10 -4.88 7.68
N LEU A 12 -3.10 -5.58 8.20
CA LEU A 12 -4.43 -5.03 8.49
C LEU A 12 -4.35 -3.87 9.48
N ALA A 13 -3.68 -4.07 10.62
CA ALA A 13 -3.52 -3.04 11.63
C ALA A 13 -2.77 -1.81 11.08
N MET A 14 -1.66 -2.03 10.37
CA MET A 14 -0.91 -0.96 9.74
C MET A 14 -1.74 -0.20 8.70
N SER A 15 -2.57 -0.88 7.92
CA SER A 15 -3.41 -0.23 6.90
C SER A 15 -4.44 0.69 7.55
N LEU A 16 -5.10 0.23 8.61
CA LEU A 16 -6.04 1.04 9.38
C LEU A 16 -5.37 2.27 10.01
N LEU A 17 -4.13 2.14 10.47
CA LEU A 17 -3.37 3.24 11.08
C LEU A 17 -2.81 4.23 10.05
N LEU A 18 -2.30 3.75 8.90
CA LEU A 18 -1.67 4.59 7.89
C LEU A 18 -2.68 5.31 7.00
N THR A 19 -3.86 4.72 6.77
CA THR A 19 -4.93 5.30 5.94
C THR A 19 -5.30 6.74 6.34
N PRO A 20 -5.61 7.08 7.60
CA PRO A 20 -5.91 8.46 7.98
C PRO A 20 -4.72 9.40 7.76
N GLY A 21 -3.48 8.90 7.91
CA GLY A 21 -2.26 9.64 7.57
C GLY A 21 -2.20 9.99 6.08
N MET A 22 -2.46 9.02 5.21
CA MET A 22 -2.49 9.22 3.75
C MET A 22 -3.66 10.10 3.28
N ILE A 23 -4.80 10.08 3.99
CA ILE A 23 -5.91 11.01 3.75
C ILE A 23 -5.45 12.45 4.01
N ARG A 24 -4.83 12.70 5.17
CA ARG A 24 -4.30 14.03 5.54
C ARG A 24 -3.18 14.48 4.59
N LEU A 25 -2.27 13.57 4.23
CA LEU A 25 -1.19 13.87 3.31
C LEU A 25 -1.73 14.24 1.93
N GLY A 26 -2.67 13.46 1.39
CA GLY A 26 -3.30 13.73 0.09
C GLY A 26 -3.97 15.10 0.06
N ALA A 27 -4.69 15.46 1.13
CA ALA A 27 -5.26 16.80 1.28
C ALA A 27 -4.20 17.91 1.30
N ARG A 28 -3.05 17.69 1.96
CA ARG A 28 -1.96 18.68 2.05
C ARG A 28 -1.24 18.89 0.71
N ILE A 29 -0.96 17.81 -0.03
CA ILE A 29 -0.21 17.90 -1.29
C ILE A 29 -1.11 18.10 -2.51
N GLY A 30 -2.42 18.20 -2.32
CA GLY A 30 -3.40 18.39 -3.39
C GLY A 30 -3.71 17.13 -4.21
N ALA A 31 -3.19 15.96 -3.80
CA ALA A 31 -3.51 14.64 -4.36
C ALA A 31 -4.90 14.18 -3.91
N VAL A 32 -5.91 14.97 -4.26
CA VAL A 32 -7.32 14.75 -3.93
C VAL A 32 -8.16 14.72 -5.18
N ASP A 33 -9.16 13.86 -5.13
CA ASP A 33 -10.21 13.81 -6.12
C ASP A 33 -11.40 14.67 -5.70
N ARG A 34 -11.76 15.61 -6.56
CA ARG A 34 -12.90 16.52 -6.37
C ARG A 34 -14.15 15.94 -7.04
N PRO A 35 -15.34 16.18 -6.47
CA PRO A 35 -16.61 15.75 -7.06
C PRO A 35 -16.78 16.37 -8.46
N ASP A 36 -17.38 15.59 -9.35
CA ASP A 36 -17.69 15.96 -10.74
C ASP A 36 -19.04 15.31 -11.11
N LYS A 37 -19.70 15.78 -12.16
CA LYS A 37 -20.98 15.26 -12.68
C LYS A 37 -20.95 13.75 -12.98
N ARG A 38 -19.76 13.17 -13.16
CA ARG A 38 -19.55 11.74 -13.39
C ARG A 38 -19.28 10.92 -12.12
N LYS A 39 -19.18 11.55 -10.94
CA LYS A 39 -18.74 10.89 -9.70
C LYS A 39 -19.86 10.82 -8.68
N VAL A 40 -19.95 9.67 -8.01
CA VAL A 40 -21.01 9.39 -7.01
C VAL A 40 -20.72 10.01 -5.64
N HIS A 41 -19.47 10.37 -5.36
CA HIS A 41 -19.09 10.97 -4.09
C HIS A 41 -19.28 12.49 -4.10
N THR A 42 -19.72 13.04 -2.97
CA THR A 42 -19.99 14.47 -2.80
C THR A 42 -18.83 15.24 -2.15
N GLY A 43 -17.95 14.55 -1.43
CA GLY A 43 -16.78 15.14 -0.77
C GLY A 43 -15.49 14.99 -1.56
N THR A 44 -14.45 15.74 -1.18
CA THR A 44 -13.08 15.50 -1.63
C THR A 44 -12.52 14.21 -1.03
N ILE A 45 -11.98 13.34 -1.87
CA ILE A 45 -11.40 12.04 -1.47
C ILE A 45 -9.90 12.04 -1.75
N SER A 46 -9.07 11.53 -0.84
CA SER A 46 -7.62 11.39 -1.10
C SER A 46 -7.36 10.29 -2.13
N ARG A 47 -6.44 10.54 -3.07
CA ARG A 47 -6.00 9.53 -4.05
C ARG A 47 -4.89 8.62 -3.52
N LEU A 48 -4.33 8.94 -2.34
CA LEU A 48 -3.21 8.19 -1.75
C LEU A 48 -3.62 6.91 -1.00
N GLY A 49 -4.82 6.38 -1.23
CA GLY A 49 -5.28 5.14 -0.59
C GLY A 49 -4.41 3.94 -0.95
N GLY A 50 -4.00 3.85 -2.22
CA GLY A 50 -3.07 2.81 -2.69
C GLY A 50 -1.71 2.86 -1.99
N ALA A 51 -1.22 4.06 -1.67
CA ALA A 51 0.02 4.24 -0.92
C ALA A 51 -0.07 3.68 0.50
N ALA A 52 -1.20 3.86 1.19
CA ALA A 52 -1.42 3.28 2.51
C ALA A 52 -1.28 1.74 2.46
N ILE A 53 -1.97 1.11 1.51
CA ILE A 53 -1.96 -0.35 1.33
C ILE A 53 -0.54 -0.84 0.98
N PHE A 54 0.13 -0.17 0.03
CA PHE A 54 1.48 -0.54 -0.39
C PHE A 54 2.47 -0.49 0.77
N LEU A 55 2.48 0.58 1.56
CA LEU A 55 3.34 0.71 2.74
C LEU A 55 3.02 -0.36 3.79
N SER A 56 1.74 -0.56 4.13
CA SER A 56 1.34 -1.55 5.13
C SER A 56 1.76 -2.97 4.75
N PHE A 57 1.58 -3.35 3.48
CA PHE A 57 2.01 -4.65 2.98
C PHE A 57 3.52 -4.85 3.10
N HIS A 58 4.32 -3.88 2.65
CA HIS A 58 5.78 -3.99 2.69
C HIS A 58 6.34 -3.96 4.11
N LEU A 59 5.79 -3.13 5.00
CA LEU A 59 6.18 -3.14 6.41
C LEU A 59 5.84 -4.46 7.09
N ALA A 60 4.64 -5.02 6.85
CA ALA A 60 4.25 -6.30 7.43
C ALA A 60 5.13 -7.45 6.94
N LEU A 61 5.49 -7.47 5.65
CA LEU A 61 6.46 -8.42 5.10
C LEU A 61 7.85 -8.25 5.73
N LEU A 62 8.33 -7.02 5.87
CA LEU A 62 9.62 -6.74 6.50
C LEU A 62 9.65 -7.18 7.97
N LEU A 63 8.58 -6.91 8.72
CA LEU A 63 8.47 -7.39 10.11
C LEU A 63 8.42 -8.91 10.17
N GLY A 64 7.69 -9.55 9.25
CA GLY A 64 7.76 -11.00 9.09
C GLY A 64 9.21 -11.44 8.93
N PHE A 65 9.97 -10.80 8.04
CA PHE A 65 11.34 -11.17 7.69
C PHE A 65 12.29 -11.08 8.89
N LEU A 66 12.12 -10.05 9.72
CA LEU A 66 12.99 -9.77 10.85
C LEU A 66 12.64 -10.59 12.10
N PHE A 67 11.38 -10.93 12.32
CA PHE A 67 10.91 -11.41 13.62
C PHE A 67 10.22 -12.79 13.62
N ILE A 68 9.87 -13.33 12.45
CA ILE A 68 9.15 -14.60 12.35
C ILE A 68 10.02 -15.61 11.61
N SER A 69 10.15 -16.84 12.10
CA SER A 69 10.77 -17.93 11.34
C SER A 69 9.88 -18.31 10.16
N TRP A 70 10.43 -18.22 8.94
CA TRP A 70 9.69 -18.37 7.68
C TRP A 70 9.47 -19.81 7.25
N GLU A 71 9.68 -20.79 8.13
CA GLU A 71 9.56 -22.21 7.80
C GLU A 71 8.20 -22.49 7.14
N GLY A 72 8.24 -22.77 5.83
CA GLY A 72 7.06 -23.06 4.99
C GLY A 72 6.09 -21.89 4.75
N ALA A 73 6.45 -20.64 5.06
CA ALA A 73 5.54 -19.49 4.91
C ALA A 73 5.53 -18.91 3.49
N LEU A 74 6.66 -18.97 2.79
CA LEU A 74 6.82 -18.42 1.45
C LEU A 74 7.91 -19.22 0.73
N ASP A 75 7.49 -20.25 0.01
CA ASP A 75 8.37 -21.16 -0.74
C ASP A 75 8.76 -20.54 -2.10
N LEU A 76 9.10 -19.26 -2.10
CA LEU A 76 9.59 -18.53 -3.26
C LEU A 76 11.12 -18.36 -3.13
N PRO A 77 11.90 -18.81 -4.12
CA PRO A 77 13.31 -18.46 -4.24
C PRO A 77 13.51 -16.96 -4.06
N GLY A 78 14.50 -16.54 -3.25
CA GLY A 78 14.71 -15.12 -2.91
C GLY A 78 14.80 -14.20 -4.13
N ARG A 79 15.32 -14.70 -5.26
CA ARG A 79 15.37 -13.97 -6.54
C ARG A 79 13.98 -13.66 -7.12
N GLN A 80 13.01 -14.55 -6.97
CA GLN A 80 11.63 -14.33 -7.43
C GLN A 80 10.93 -13.28 -6.57
N LEU A 81 11.13 -13.33 -5.26
CA LEU A 81 10.61 -12.32 -4.34
C LEU A 81 11.18 -10.93 -4.67
N LEU A 82 12.48 -10.84 -4.97
CA LEU A 82 13.11 -9.59 -5.39
C LEU A 82 12.52 -9.04 -6.69
N PHE A 83 12.31 -9.87 -7.72
CA PHE A 83 11.68 -9.41 -8.96
C PHE A 83 10.22 -9.00 -8.77
N ALA A 84 9.47 -9.74 -7.94
CA ALA A 84 8.10 -9.38 -7.61
C ALA A 84 8.03 -8.04 -6.86
N ALA A 85 8.92 -7.82 -5.88
CA ALA A 85 9.03 -6.56 -5.16
C ALA A 85 9.43 -5.40 -6.09
N ALA A 86 10.42 -5.62 -6.97
CA ALA A 86 10.87 -4.61 -7.93
C ALA A 86 9.76 -4.24 -8.94
N GLY A 87 9.09 -5.23 -9.52
CA GLY A 87 7.97 -5.01 -10.44
C GLY A 87 6.79 -4.33 -9.76
N GLY A 88 6.46 -4.75 -8.54
CA GLY A 88 5.42 -4.13 -7.71
C GLY A 88 5.74 -2.66 -7.39
N ALA A 89 6.98 -2.36 -6.99
CA ALA A 89 7.43 -1.00 -6.73
C ALA A 89 7.40 -0.12 -7.98
N LEU A 90 7.74 -0.67 -9.15
CA LEU A 90 7.66 0.05 -10.43
C LEU A 90 6.21 0.42 -10.78
N ILE A 91 5.29 -0.55 -10.76
CA ILE A 91 3.87 -0.31 -11.07
C ILE A 91 3.26 0.66 -10.07
N PHE A 92 3.54 0.47 -8.77
CA PHE A 92 3.10 1.39 -7.73
C PHE A 92 3.66 2.81 -7.95
N GLY A 93 4.94 2.94 -8.27
CA GLY A 93 5.57 4.24 -8.51
C GLY A 93 4.94 4.99 -9.67
N ILE A 94 4.64 4.29 -10.77
CA ILE A 94 3.92 4.87 -11.92
C ILE A 94 2.52 5.33 -11.51
N GLY A 95 1.76 4.48 -10.82
CA GLY A 95 0.41 4.83 -10.35
C GLY A 95 0.43 6.00 -9.37
N LEU A 96 1.39 6.04 -8.45
CA LEU A 96 1.55 7.13 -7.49
C LEU A 96 1.88 8.46 -8.17
N ILE A 97 2.71 8.43 -9.21
CA ILE A 97 3.01 9.63 -10.01
C ILE A 97 1.75 10.13 -10.71
N ASP A 98 0.95 9.23 -11.29
CA ASP A 98 -0.33 9.59 -11.92
C ASP A 98 -1.31 10.22 -10.90
N ASP A 99 -1.43 9.61 -9.72
CA ASP A 99 -2.29 10.10 -8.64
C ASP A 99 -1.93 11.52 -8.16
N ILE A 100 -0.63 11.82 -8.09
CA ILE A 100 -0.11 13.12 -7.66
C ILE A 100 -0.18 14.16 -8.79
N ARG A 101 0.25 13.80 -10.01
CA ARG A 101 0.35 14.73 -11.14
C ARG A 101 -0.95 14.92 -11.89
N ARG A 102 -1.95 14.09 -11.63
CA ARG A 102 -3.28 14.20 -12.23
C ARG A 102 -3.18 14.16 -13.76
N LEU A 103 -2.58 13.11 -14.31
CA LEU A 103 -2.36 12.99 -15.76
C LEU A 103 -3.67 12.68 -16.52
N ASN A 104 -4.82 12.70 -15.83
CA ASN A 104 -6.17 12.42 -16.30
C ASN A 104 -7.16 13.54 -15.94
#